data_AF-A0A3Q3W255-F1
#
_entry.id   AF-A0A3Q3W255-F1
#
_cell.length_a   1.000
_cell.length_b   1.000
_cell.length_c   1.000
_cell.angle_alpha   90.00
_cell.angle_beta   90.00
_cell.angle_gamma   90.00
#
_symmetry.space_group_name_H-M   'P 1'
#
loop_
_entity.id
_entity.type
_entity.pdbx_description
1 polymer ?
#
loop_
_entity_poly.entity_id
_entity_poly.type
_entity_poly.pdbx_seq_one_letter_code
_entity_poly.pdbx_strand_id
1 'polypeptide(L)'
;MSHQCGCCGEHVGKLKQQVSVMRKEIKNLRQTLASAARAHRQHMASIQAALSNIGPGDLCKEQTAPPPPAEISQAALEKGNVQTVPIGYISSCFSEKNGTPRQPTVCGPSRAELRIQRSVFSNPEHPLLGLEHYSHVWIIFVFHKNGHLSYKAKVKPPRLDGQRVGVYSTRSPHRPNALGLTLAKLDRIVAPEGDGPRFKFLHSREEAAAAIRGVLSADPRSVYRRTCCRDRLFFFTLDTAHITCWFGQGFTEVLQVRPVEQHGA
;
A
#
# COMPACT_ATOMS: atom_id res chain seq x y z
N MET A 1 -53.27 46.94 46.46
CA MET A 1 -51.92 47.38 46.01
C MET A 1 -51.14 46.13 45.64
N SER A 2 -50.91 45.87 44.35
CA SER A 2 -50.28 44.61 43.90
C SER A 2 -48.77 44.64 44.15
N HIS A 3 -48.28 43.74 44.99
CA HIS A 3 -46.86 43.58 45.31
C HIS A 3 -46.08 43.13 44.06
N GLN A 4 -45.17 43.99 43.57
CA GLN A 4 -44.22 43.64 42.51
C GLN A 4 -43.13 42.73 43.09
N CYS A 5 -43.01 41.52 42.55
CA CYS A 5 -41.95 40.57 42.88
C CYS A 5 -40.63 41.02 42.24
N GLY A 6 -39.64 41.40 43.06
CA GLY A 6 -38.32 41.89 42.62
C GLY A 6 -37.52 40.88 41.78
N CYS A 7 -37.81 39.58 41.92
CA CYS A 7 -37.14 38.51 41.16
C CYS A 7 -37.51 38.51 39.65
N CYS A 8 -38.67 39.07 39.30
CA CYS A 8 -39.15 39.13 37.92
C CYS A 8 -38.39 40.18 37.08
N GLY A 9 -37.96 41.29 37.70
CA GLY A 9 -37.29 42.40 37.01
C GLY A 9 -35.88 42.04 36.52
N GLU A 10 -35.10 41.34 37.35
CA GLU A 10 -33.77 40.87 36.99
C GLU A 10 -33.80 39.82 35.88
N HIS A 11 -34.78 38.91 35.91
CA HIS A 11 -34.96 37.89 34.88
C HIS A 11 -35.31 38.51 33.52
N VAL A 12 -36.21 39.51 33.51
CA VAL A 12 -36.56 40.28 32.31
C VAL A 12 -35.36 41.08 31.80
N GLY A 13 -34.51 41.62 32.69
CA GLY A 13 -33.26 42.29 32.33
C GLY A 13 -32.28 41.36 31.61
N LYS A 14 -32.06 40.15 32.15
CA LYS A 14 -31.19 39.12 31.53
C LYS A 14 -31.71 38.70 30.16
N LEU A 15 -33.02 38.46 30.02
CA LEU A 15 -33.63 38.11 28.74
C LEU A 15 -33.51 39.24 27.70
N LYS A 16 -33.71 40.51 28.09
CA LYS A 16 -33.50 41.66 27.19
C LYS A 16 -32.06 41.77 26.72
N GLN A 17 -31.10 41.52 27.61
CA GLN A 17 -29.68 41.51 27.25
C GLN A 17 -29.36 40.36 26.27
N GLN A 18 -29.87 39.15 26.52
CA GLN A 18 -29.70 38.01 25.62
C GLN A 18 -30.30 38.28 24.23
N VAL A 19 -31.50 38.85 24.15
CA VAL A 19 -32.12 39.24 22.88
C VAL A 19 -31.28 40.29 22.14
N SER A 20 -30.67 41.23 22.87
CA SER A 20 -29.76 42.23 22.28
C SER A 20 -28.52 41.58 21.68
N VAL A 21 -27.89 40.65 22.41
CA VAL A 21 -26.73 39.88 21.93
C VAL A 21 -27.10 39.05 20.71
N MET A 22 -28.21 38.29 20.76
CA MET A 22 -28.68 37.48 19.64
C MET A 22 -28.97 38.32 18.39
N ARG A 23 -29.56 39.51 18.54
CA ARG A 23 -29.78 40.44 17.41
C ARG A 23 -28.45 40.89 16.78
N LYS A 24 -27.44 41.16 17.60
CA LYS A 24 -26.10 41.52 17.12
C LYS A 24 -25.42 40.36 16.42
N GLU A 25 -25.55 39.15 16.94
CA GLU A 25 -25.03 37.92 16.32
C GLU A 25 -25.72 37.64 14.98
N ILE A 26 -27.05 37.72 14.91
CA ILE A 26 -27.80 37.57 13.65
C ILE A 26 -27.35 38.61 12.61
N LYS A 27 -27.10 39.85 13.04
CA LYS A 27 -26.57 40.90 12.15
C LYS A 27 -25.16 40.54 11.65
N ASN A 28 -24.27 40.07 12.53
CA ASN A 28 -22.93 39.61 12.16
C ASN A 28 -22.98 38.42 11.19
N LEU A 29 -23.80 37.41 11.47
CA LEU A 29 -23.96 36.23 10.62
C LEU A 29 -24.47 36.61 9.21
N ARG A 30 -25.45 37.53 9.13
CA ARG A 30 -25.93 38.06 7.84
C ARG A 30 -24.82 38.78 7.07
N GLN A 31 -23.98 39.55 7.77
CA GLN A 31 -22.87 40.26 7.14
C GLN A 31 -21.78 39.30 6.63
N THR A 32 -21.45 38.26 7.40
CA THR A 32 -20.52 37.20 7.00
C THR A 32 -21.06 36.39 5.82
N LEU A 33 -22.37 36.07 5.81
CA LEU A 33 -22.99 35.38 4.67
C LEU A 33 -22.92 36.24 3.40
N ALA A 34 -23.15 37.55 3.51
CA ALA A 34 -23.07 38.47 2.38
C ALA A 34 -21.64 38.64 1.85
N SER A 35 -20.62 38.67 2.72
CA SER A 35 -19.22 38.70 2.30
C SER A 35 -18.81 37.38 1.64
N ALA A 36 -19.20 36.23 2.21
CA ALA A 36 -18.94 34.91 1.63
C ALA A 36 -19.59 34.75 0.25
N ALA A 37 -20.84 35.21 0.08
CA ALA A 37 -21.52 35.18 -1.21
C ALA A 37 -20.84 36.07 -2.26
N ARG A 38 -20.29 37.23 -1.86
CA ARG A 38 -19.50 38.10 -2.74
C ARG A 38 -18.19 37.46 -3.15
N ALA A 39 -17.46 36.88 -2.18
CA ALA A 39 -16.23 36.14 -2.46
C ALA A 39 -16.50 34.98 -3.43
N HIS A 40 -17.55 34.19 -3.19
CA HIS A 40 -17.93 33.11 -4.10
C HIS A 40 -18.20 33.61 -5.52
N ARG A 41 -18.95 34.72 -5.69
CA ARG A 41 -19.18 35.31 -7.02
C ARG A 41 -17.90 35.78 -7.70
N GLN A 42 -16.97 36.38 -6.97
CA GLN A 42 -15.67 36.80 -7.51
C GLN A 42 -14.83 35.60 -7.95
N HIS A 43 -14.79 34.54 -7.13
CA HIS A 43 -14.08 33.31 -7.48
C HIS A 43 -14.69 32.64 -8.71
N MET A 44 -16.03 32.56 -8.80
CA MET A 44 -16.70 32.00 -9.98
C MET A 44 -16.42 32.84 -11.24
N ALA A 45 -16.43 34.16 -11.15
CA ALA A 45 -16.08 35.04 -12.27
C ALA A 45 -14.61 34.88 -12.70
N SER A 46 -13.70 34.71 -11.74
CA SER A 46 -12.28 34.43 -12.01
C SER A 46 -12.07 33.09 -12.71
N ILE A 47 -12.77 32.04 -12.28
CA ILE A 47 -12.77 30.74 -12.95
C ILE A 47 -13.32 30.85 -14.36
N GLN A 48 -14.44 31.56 -14.55
CA GLN A 48 -15.02 31.79 -15.87
C GLN A 48 -14.06 32.53 -16.80
N ALA A 49 -13.38 33.58 -16.31
CA ALA A 49 -12.38 34.31 -17.09
C ALA A 49 -11.16 33.42 -17.45
N ALA A 50 -10.69 32.60 -16.52
CA ALA A 50 -9.59 31.66 -16.77
C ALA A 50 -9.97 30.61 -17.81
N LEU A 51 -11.22 30.12 -17.79
CA LEU A 51 -11.73 29.16 -18.76
C LEU A 51 -12.00 29.79 -20.13
N SER A 52 -12.42 31.05 -20.21
CA SER A 52 -12.57 31.78 -21.48
C SER A 52 -11.25 31.96 -22.25
N ASN A 53 -10.13 31.98 -21.54
CA ASN A 53 -8.80 32.04 -22.15
C ASN A 53 -8.32 30.66 -22.66
N ILE A 54 -9.06 29.59 -22.36
CA ILE A 54 -8.80 28.24 -22.87
C ILE A 54 -9.86 27.97 -23.94
N GLY A 55 -9.68 28.59 -25.11
CA GLY A 55 -10.43 28.24 -26.31
C GLY A 55 -10.05 26.84 -26.81
N PRO A 56 -10.99 26.05 -27.38
CA PRO A 56 -10.65 24.80 -28.05
C PRO A 56 -10.07 25.11 -29.43
N GLY A 57 -8.75 25.26 -29.51
CA GLY A 57 -8.04 25.35 -30.80
C GLY A 57 -6.86 26.30 -30.77
N ASP A 58 -5.67 25.76 -30.54
CA ASP A 58 -4.45 26.06 -31.31
C ASP A 58 -3.28 25.23 -30.75
N LEU A 59 -3.22 23.97 -31.20
CA LEU A 59 -1.94 23.26 -31.30
C LEU A 59 -1.38 23.60 -32.68
N CYS A 60 -0.40 24.51 -32.73
CA CYS A 60 0.73 24.51 -33.66
C CYS A 60 1.38 25.90 -33.70
N LYS A 61 2.55 26.03 -33.06
CA LYS A 61 3.68 26.81 -33.55
C LYS A 61 4.94 26.40 -32.77
N GLU A 62 5.70 25.51 -33.40
CA GLU A 62 7.13 25.33 -33.13
C GLU A 62 7.85 26.67 -33.31
N GLN A 63 8.73 27.02 -32.36
CA GLN A 63 9.94 27.79 -32.64
C GLN A 63 11.00 27.53 -31.54
N THR A 64 12.15 27.09 -32.03
CA THR A 64 13.45 26.69 -31.46
C THR A 64 14.16 27.71 -30.54
N ALA A 65 14.80 27.23 -29.47
CA ALA A 65 16.11 27.70 -28.93
C ALA A 65 16.69 26.69 -27.88
N PRO A 66 17.95 26.86 -27.39
CA PRO A 66 19.13 25.97 -27.49
C PRO A 66 19.26 24.91 -26.34
N PRO A 67 20.23 23.97 -26.37
CA PRO A 67 20.13 22.73 -25.60
C PRO A 67 20.52 22.92 -24.13
N PRO A 68 19.76 22.37 -23.17
CA PRO A 68 20.22 22.11 -21.81
C PRO A 68 20.54 20.61 -21.59
N PRO A 69 21.27 20.28 -20.52
CA PRO A 69 22.03 19.04 -20.40
C PRO A 69 21.17 17.83 -20.00
N ALA A 70 21.47 16.68 -20.62
CA ALA A 70 21.11 15.31 -20.24
C ALA A 70 19.83 15.16 -19.40
N GLU A 71 18.67 15.22 -20.06
CA GLU A 71 17.37 15.03 -19.42
C GLU A 71 17.10 13.56 -19.09
N ILE A 72 16.89 13.28 -17.80
CA ILE A 72 16.09 12.15 -17.35
C ILE A 72 14.71 12.32 -17.99
N SER A 73 14.29 11.37 -18.82
CA SER A 73 13.01 11.42 -19.51
C SER A 73 11.87 11.53 -18.49
N GLN A 74 11.31 12.74 -18.34
CA GLN A 74 10.03 12.92 -17.70
C GLN A 74 9.02 12.10 -18.48
N ALA A 75 8.59 10.97 -17.92
CA ALA A 75 7.53 10.15 -18.49
C ALA A 75 6.27 11.03 -18.57
N ALA A 76 5.97 11.56 -19.74
CA ALA A 76 4.77 12.33 -20.00
C ALA A 76 3.54 11.40 -19.87
N LEU A 77 3.03 11.26 -18.65
CA LEU A 77 1.81 10.48 -18.34
C LEU A 77 0.56 10.98 -19.11
N GLU A 78 0.65 12.17 -19.70
CA GLU A 78 -0.42 12.84 -20.44
C GLU A 78 -0.63 12.28 -21.85
N LYS A 79 0.37 11.62 -22.44
CA LYS A 79 0.29 11.05 -23.80
C LYS A 79 1.11 9.75 -23.89
N GLY A 80 0.45 8.65 -24.23
CA GLY A 80 1.10 7.38 -24.56
C GLY A 80 0.69 6.19 -23.69
N ASN A 81 1.53 5.16 -23.67
CA ASN A 81 1.28 3.91 -22.95
C ASN A 81 1.95 3.93 -21.58
N VAL A 82 1.17 3.71 -20.52
CA VAL A 82 1.70 3.57 -19.15
C VAL A 82 2.20 2.14 -18.96
N GLN A 83 3.50 1.97 -18.80
CA GLN A 83 4.09 0.70 -18.40
C GLN A 83 4.01 0.58 -16.87
N THR A 84 3.47 -0.54 -16.39
CA THR A 84 3.33 -0.82 -14.95
C THR A 84 4.06 -2.09 -14.59
N VAL A 85 4.73 -2.10 -13.44
CA VAL A 85 5.33 -3.29 -12.85
C VAL A 85 4.33 -3.95 -11.91
N PRO A 86 4.09 -5.28 -11.99
CA PRO A 86 3.24 -5.95 -11.03
C PRO A 86 3.87 -5.90 -9.63
N ILE A 87 3.11 -5.43 -8.65
CA ILE A 87 3.58 -5.34 -7.25
C ILE A 87 3.55 -6.70 -6.52
N GLY A 88 2.74 -7.64 -7.01
CA GLY A 88 2.44 -8.90 -6.34
C GLY A 88 1.40 -9.72 -7.08
N TYR A 89 1.16 -10.92 -6.59
CA TYR A 89 0.20 -11.87 -7.17
C TYR A 89 -0.84 -12.28 -6.13
N ILE A 90 -2.08 -12.36 -6.59
CA ILE A 90 -3.20 -12.82 -5.77
C ILE A 90 -3.53 -14.28 -6.08
N SER A 91 -3.67 -15.09 -5.03
CA SER A 91 -4.16 -16.45 -5.08
C SER A 91 -5.49 -16.53 -4.34
N SER A 92 -6.47 -17.25 -4.88
CA SER A 92 -7.80 -17.39 -4.28
C SER A 92 -8.35 -18.79 -4.52
N CYS A 93 -9.46 -19.12 -3.88
CA CYS A 93 -10.18 -20.38 -4.12
C CYS A 93 -10.80 -20.50 -5.53
N PHE A 94 -10.66 -19.47 -6.38
CA PHE A 94 -11.13 -19.47 -7.76
C PHE A 94 -9.93 -19.58 -8.73
N SER A 95 -9.68 -20.80 -9.23
CA SER A 95 -8.63 -21.09 -10.21
C SER A 95 -9.03 -20.68 -11.64
N GLU A 96 -10.33 -20.74 -11.94
CA GLU A 96 -10.89 -20.46 -13.26
C GLU A 96 -11.91 -19.33 -13.24
N LYS A 97 -12.10 -18.70 -14.41
CA LYS A 97 -13.15 -17.70 -14.62
C LYS A 97 -14.54 -18.31 -14.38
N ASN A 98 -14.73 -19.58 -14.73
CA ASN A 98 -15.98 -20.28 -14.48
C ASN A 98 -16.15 -20.51 -12.97
N GLY A 99 -17.32 -20.22 -12.43
CA GLY A 99 -17.57 -20.27 -10.99
C GLY A 99 -17.03 -19.08 -10.18
N THR A 100 -16.18 -18.22 -10.76
CA THR A 100 -15.78 -16.97 -10.09
C THR A 100 -17.00 -16.04 -9.94
N PRO A 101 -17.33 -15.59 -8.72
CA PRO A 101 -18.46 -14.70 -8.50
C PRO A 101 -18.34 -13.39 -9.28
N ARG A 102 -19.45 -12.96 -9.89
CA ARG A 102 -19.50 -11.68 -10.62
C ARG A 102 -19.43 -10.46 -9.70
N GLN A 103 -19.69 -10.65 -8.41
CA GLN A 103 -19.60 -9.64 -7.37
C GLN A 103 -18.92 -10.25 -6.13
N PRO A 104 -17.99 -9.54 -5.47
CA PRO A 104 -17.26 -10.06 -4.31
C PRO A 104 -18.16 -10.53 -3.17
N THR A 105 -19.27 -9.82 -2.93
CA THR A 105 -20.19 -10.06 -1.80
C THR A 105 -20.96 -11.39 -1.89
N VAL A 106 -20.96 -12.07 -3.04
CA VAL A 106 -21.74 -13.31 -3.24
C VAL A 106 -21.13 -14.49 -2.48
N CYS A 107 -19.80 -14.51 -2.28
CA CYS A 107 -19.11 -15.55 -1.52
C CYS A 107 -18.37 -14.93 -0.33
N GLY A 108 -19.14 -14.52 0.68
CA GLY A 108 -18.63 -13.84 1.88
C GLY A 108 -17.48 -14.52 2.64
N PRO A 109 -17.42 -15.86 2.78
CA PRO A 109 -16.32 -16.51 3.50
C PRO A 109 -15.10 -16.80 2.62
N SER A 110 -15.12 -16.47 1.32
CA SER A 110 -13.98 -16.73 0.44
C SER A 110 -12.77 -15.91 0.89
N ARG A 111 -11.62 -16.59 1.04
CA ARG A 111 -10.34 -15.99 1.42
C ARG A 111 -9.40 -16.02 0.21
N ALA A 112 -8.53 -15.03 0.16
CA ALA A 112 -7.49 -14.90 -0.84
C ALA A 112 -6.19 -14.43 -0.17
N GLU A 113 -5.07 -14.80 -0.77
CA GLU A 113 -3.74 -14.39 -0.34
C GLU A 113 -3.14 -13.47 -1.40
N LEU A 114 -2.69 -12.28 -0.99
CA LEU A 114 -1.96 -11.36 -1.85
C LEU A 114 -0.48 -11.40 -1.45
N ARG A 115 0.36 -11.99 -2.31
CA ARG A 115 1.80 -12.07 -2.10
C ARG A 115 2.50 -10.92 -2.83
N ILE A 116 3.02 -9.97 -2.06
CA ILE A 116 3.81 -8.84 -2.59
C ILE A 116 5.21 -9.33 -2.97
N GLN A 117 5.71 -8.91 -4.13
CA GLN A 117 7.05 -9.26 -4.60
C GLN A 117 8.12 -8.48 -3.84
N ARG A 118 9.15 -9.17 -3.34
CA ARG A 118 10.27 -8.55 -2.62
C ARG A 118 11.17 -7.68 -3.52
N SER A 119 11.21 -7.96 -4.82
CA SER A 119 12.05 -7.24 -5.78
C SER A 119 11.58 -5.82 -6.10
N VAL A 120 10.36 -5.45 -5.68
CA VAL A 120 9.76 -4.15 -6.00
C VAL A 120 10.32 -3.05 -5.10
N PHE A 121 10.65 -3.38 -3.85
CA PHE A 121 11.14 -2.43 -2.84
C PHE A 121 12.37 -2.98 -2.15
N SER A 122 13.38 -2.14 -1.90
CA SER A 122 14.61 -2.54 -1.19
C SER A 122 14.32 -3.15 0.19
N ASN A 123 13.28 -2.65 0.87
CA ASN A 123 12.80 -3.17 2.15
C ASN A 123 11.34 -3.62 1.98
N PRO A 124 11.04 -4.93 1.90
CA PRO A 124 9.71 -5.43 1.57
C PRO A 124 8.66 -5.20 2.67
N GLU A 125 9.08 -4.97 3.92
CA GLU A 125 8.15 -4.76 5.04
C GLU A 125 7.66 -3.32 5.16
N HIS A 126 8.48 -2.33 4.76
CA HIS A 126 8.16 -0.92 4.91
C HIS A 126 6.84 -0.49 4.21
N PRO A 127 6.52 -0.97 2.99
CA PRO A 127 5.26 -0.63 2.34
C PRO A 127 4.01 -1.14 3.05
N LEU A 128 4.15 -2.10 3.96
CA LEU A 128 3.04 -2.72 4.68
C LEU A 128 2.83 -2.13 6.09
N LEU A 129 3.76 -1.30 6.58
CA LEU A 129 3.68 -0.69 7.90
C LEU A 129 2.44 0.19 8.05
N GLY A 130 1.67 -0.04 9.11
CA GLY A 130 0.45 0.71 9.42
C GLY A 130 -0.78 0.27 8.63
N LEU A 131 -0.65 -0.70 7.71
CA LEU A 131 -1.79 -1.26 6.98
C LEU A 131 -2.72 -2.05 7.93
N GLU A 132 -2.16 -2.60 9.01
CA GLU A 132 -2.87 -3.30 10.09
C GLU A 132 -3.89 -2.41 10.84
N HIS A 133 -3.76 -1.09 10.77
CA HIS A 133 -4.73 -0.16 11.39
C HIS A 133 -6.03 -0.04 10.60
N TYR A 134 -6.10 -0.58 9.37
CA TYR A 134 -7.27 -0.49 8.50
C TYR A 134 -8.02 -1.83 8.45
N SER A 135 -9.35 -1.75 8.53
CA SER A 135 -10.20 -2.95 8.42
C SER A 135 -10.36 -3.46 6.98
N HIS A 136 -10.18 -2.58 5.99
CA HIS A 136 -10.40 -2.86 4.58
C HIS A 136 -9.33 -2.21 3.71
N VAL A 137 -9.03 -2.85 2.59
CA VAL A 137 -8.05 -2.40 1.60
C VAL A 137 -8.66 -2.37 0.21
N TRP A 138 -8.27 -1.36 -0.56
CA TRP A 138 -8.55 -1.30 -1.99
C TRP A 138 -7.46 -2.05 -2.75
N ILE A 139 -7.86 -3.00 -3.58
CA ILE A 139 -6.94 -3.76 -4.42
C ILE A 139 -7.24 -3.40 -5.87
N ILE A 140 -6.22 -2.84 -6.53
CA ILE A 140 -6.20 -2.64 -7.97
C ILE A 140 -5.42 -3.80 -8.59
N PHE A 141 -6.02 -4.50 -9.54
CA PHE A 141 -5.41 -5.66 -10.17
C PHE A 141 -5.63 -5.63 -11.69
N VAL A 142 -4.79 -6.36 -12.42
CA VAL A 142 -4.91 -6.46 -13.89
C VAL A 142 -5.62 -7.77 -14.26
N PHE A 143 -6.61 -7.70 -15.16
CA PHE A 143 -7.20 -8.90 -15.77
C PHE A 143 -6.22 -9.49 -16.81
N HIS A 144 -5.18 -10.17 -16.33
CA HIS A 144 -4.10 -10.74 -17.13
C HIS A 144 -4.56 -11.67 -18.27
N LYS A 145 -5.74 -12.30 -18.16
CA LYS A 145 -6.34 -13.14 -19.23
C LYS A 145 -7.14 -12.35 -20.27
N ASN A 146 -7.28 -11.02 -20.14
CA ASN A 146 -8.04 -10.18 -21.06
C ASN A 146 -7.17 -9.47 -22.10
N GLY A 147 -6.28 -10.20 -22.77
CA GLY A 147 -5.30 -9.67 -23.73
C GLY A 147 -5.85 -9.39 -25.14
N HIS A 148 -7.07 -8.87 -25.30
CA HIS A 148 -7.62 -8.63 -26.64
C HIS A 148 -7.12 -7.31 -27.25
N LEU A 149 -6.62 -7.39 -28.49
CA LEU A 149 -6.23 -6.24 -29.33
C LEU A 149 -7.42 -5.37 -29.81
N SER A 150 -8.66 -5.83 -29.64
CA SER A 150 -9.86 -5.06 -30.04
C SER A 150 -10.87 -4.93 -28.90
N TYR A 151 -11.17 -3.67 -28.55
CA TYR A 151 -12.14 -3.33 -27.52
C TYR A 151 -13.48 -2.98 -28.16
N LYS A 152 -14.55 -3.63 -27.70
CA LYS A 152 -15.91 -3.28 -28.13
C LYS A 152 -16.41 -2.10 -27.29
N ALA A 153 -16.90 -1.06 -27.94
CA ALA A 153 -17.48 0.10 -27.25
C ALA A 153 -18.75 -0.27 -26.45
N LYS A 154 -19.46 -1.32 -26.87
CA LYS A 154 -20.66 -1.84 -26.21
C LYS A 154 -20.47 -3.29 -25.74
N VAL A 155 -21.03 -3.59 -24.57
CA VAL A 155 -21.02 -4.92 -23.95
C VAL A 155 -22.45 -5.35 -23.60
N LYS A 156 -22.65 -6.64 -23.35
CA LYS A 156 -23.95 -7.23 -22.95
C LYS A 156 -23.85 -7.73 -21.50
N PRO A 157 -24.23 -6.92 -20.50
CA PRO A 157 -24.19 -7.35 -19.10
C PRO A 157 -25.18 -8.49 -18.83
N PRO A 158 -24.86 -9.45 -17.95
CA PRO A 158 -25.73 -10.58 -17.64
C PRO A 158 -27.07 -10.19 -17.00
N ARG A 159 -27.14 -9.03 -16.34
CA ARG A 159 -28.32 -8.58 -15.59
C ARG A 159 -29.28 -7.71 -16.41
N LEU A 160 -29.01 -7.50 -17.69
CA LEU A 160 -29.80 -6.62 -18.56
C LEU A 160 -30.49 -7.38 -19.69
N ASP A 161 -30.81 -8.67 -19.50
CA ASP A 161 -31.68 -9.52 -20.35
C ASP A 161 -31.41 -9.55 -21.87
N GLY A 162 -30.29 -9.04 -22.37
CA GLY A 162 -30.22 -8.79 -23.82
C GLY A 162 -29.50 -7.52 -24.21
N GLN A 163 -29.67 -6.48 -23.40
CA GLN A 163 -29.37 -5.12 -23.80
C GLN A 163 -27.88 -4.86 -23.90
N ARG A 164 -27.50 -4.08 -24.92
CA ARG A 164 -26.13 -3.63 -25.13
C ARG A 164 -25.98 -2.23 -24.56
N VAL A 165 -25.05 -2.07 -23.63
CA VAL A 165 -24.73 -0.78 -23.01
C VAL A 165 -23.26 -0.45 -23.23
N GLY A 166 -22.88 0.83 -23.06
CA GLY A 166 -21.50 1.27 -23.19
C GLY A 166 -20.58 0.56 -22.19
N VAL A 167 -19.34 0.27 -22.58
CA VAL A 167 -18.39 -0.47 -21.71
C VAL A 167 -18.18 0.25 -20.37
N TYR A 168 -18.08 1.58 -20.39
CA TYR A 168 -17.82 2.41 -19.20
C TYR A 168 -19.02 2.56 -18.25
N SER A 169 -20.24 2.22 -18.68
CA SER A 169 -21.39 2.13 -17.76
C SER A 169 -21.45 0.79 -17.02
N THR A 170 -20.43 -0.07 -17.19
CA THR A 170 -20.40 -1.42 -16.63
C THR A 170 -19.07 -1.70 -15.94
N ARG A 171 -19.03 -2.80 -15.18
CA ARG A 171 -17.79 -3.34 -14.61
C ARG A 171 -17.14 -4.40 -15.51
N SER A 172 -17.46 -4.45 -16.81
CA SER A 172 -16.95 -5.46 -17.75
C SER A 172 -15.42 -5.49 -17.78
N PRO A 173 -14.78 -6.67 -17.59
CA PRO A 173 -13.33 -6.74 -17.55
C PRO A 173 -12.71 -6.54 -18.96
N HIS A 174 -13.53 -6.59 -20.02
CA HIS A 174 -13.13 -6.30 -21.41
C HIS A 174 -13.19 -4.79 -21.68
N ARG A 175 -12.10 -4.08 -21.36
CA ARG A 175 -11.96 -2.61 -21.48
C ARG A 175 -10.51 -2.25 -21.85
N PRO A 176 -10.25 -1.05 -22.41
CA PRO A 176 -8.92 -0.65 -22.87
C PRO A 176 -7.82 -0.83 -21.82
N ASN A 177 -8.07 -0.34 -20.60
CA ASN A 177 -7.22 -0.60 -19.45
C ASN A 177 -7.90 -1.66 -18.59
N ALA A 178 -7.41 -2.90 -18.67
CA ALA A 178 -7.98 -4.07 -18.01
C ALA A 178 -7.70 -4.07 -16.49
N LEU A 179 -7.96 -2.96 -15.82
CA LEU A 179 -7.82 -2.77 -14.38
C LEU A 179 -9.12 -3.12 -13.66
N GLY A 180 -9.05 -4.01 -12.69
CA GLY A 180 -10.09 -4.31 -11.72
C GLY A 180 -9.85 -3.55 -10.43
N LEU A 181 -10.95 -3.27 -9.72
CA LEU A 181 -10.94 -2.66 -8.39
C LEU A 181 -11.83 -3.51 -7.48
N THR A 182 -11.31 -3.88 -6.31
CA THR A 182 -12.10 -4.57 -5.29
C THR A 182 -11.80 -4.00 -3.91
N LEU A 183 -12.84 -3.90 -3.09
CA LEU A 183 -12.72 -3.65 -1.66
C LEU A 183 -12.66 -5.01 -0.96
N ALA A 184 -11.58 -5.27 -0.22
CA ALA A 184 -11.40 -6.50 0.53
C ALA A 184 -11.26 -6.18 2.01
N LYS A 185 -11.82 -7.05 2.87
CA LYS A 185 -11.54 -7.00 4.31
C LYS A 185 -10.12 -7.49 4.54
N LEU A 186 -9.32 -6.72 5.26
CA LEU A 186 -8.00 -7.14 5.69
C LEU A 186 -8.16 -8.12 6.86
N ASP A 187 -7.69 -9.35 6.67
CA ASP A 187 -7.79 -10.39 7.69
C ASP A 187 -6.55 -10.39 8.59
N ARG A 188 -5.38 -10.53 7.96
CA ARG A 188 -4.07 -10.48 8.64
C ARG A 188 -2.98 -10.14 7.65
N ILE A 189 -1.91 -9.54 8.15
CA ILE A 189 -0.64 -9.37 7.45
C ILE A 189 0.33 -10.37 8.05
N VAL A 190 0.92 -11.21 7.21
CA VAL A 190 1.83 -12.27 7.64
C VAL A 190 3.16 -12.00 6.98
N ALA A 191 4.21 -11.83 7.79
CA ALA A 191 5.56 -11.95 7.29
C ALA A 191 5.74 -13.40 6.81
N PRO A 192 6.37 -13.65 5.66
CA PRO A 192 6.53 -15.00 5.14
C PRO A 192 7.18 -15.89 6.21
N GLU A 193 6.42 -16.83 6.77
CA GLU A 193 6.96 -17.86 7.64
C GLU A 193 7.89 -18.73 6.81
N GLY A 194 9.20 -18.55 6.98
CA GLY A 194 10.21 -19.50 6.53
C GLY A 194 10.48 -19.54 5.03
N ASP A 195 10.92 -18.43 4.46
CA ASP A 195 11.94 -18.47 3.39
C ASP A 195 13.22 -17.76 3.84
N GLY A 196 13.42 -17.75 5.17
CA GLY A 196 14.73 -17.54 5.75
C GLY A 196 15.57 -18.79 5.54
N PRO A 197 16.90 -18.69 5.64
CA PRO A 197 17.76 -19.86 5.52
C PRO A 197 17.32 -20.94 6.49
N ARG A 198 16.81 -22.04 5.94
CA ARG A 198 16.43 -23.21 6.71
C ARG A 198 17.57 -24.20 6.67
N PHE A 199 17.81 -24.82 7.80
CA PHE A 199 18.53 -26.07 7.86
C PHE A 199 17.86 -27.08 6.90
N LYS A 200 18.66 -27.69 6.03
CA LYS A 200 18.20 -28.69 5.07
C LYS A 200 17.95 -30.03 5.77
N PHE A 201 18.73 -30.33 6.80
CA PHE A 201 18.74 -31.60 7.51
C PHE A 201 18.31 -31.47 8.98
N LEU A 202 18.47 -30.31 9.60
CA LEU A 202 18.03 -30.09 11.00
C LEU A 202 16.59 -29.54 11.01
N HIS A 203 15.73 -30.14 11.83
CA HIS A 203 14.29 -29.91 11.80
C HIS A 203 13.80 -28.93 12.86
N SER A 204 14.61 -28.65 13.89
CA SER A 204 14.28 -27.72 14.97
C SER A 204 15.48 -26.86 15.41
N ARG A 205 15.20 -25.74 16.08
CA ARG A 205 16.24 -24.85 16.62
C ARG A 205 17.01 -25.54 17.73
N GLU A 206 16.31 -26.35 18.52
CA GLU A 206 16.85 -27.13 19.62
C GLU A 206 17.83 -28.19 19.12
N GLU A 207 17.48 -28.88 18.03
CA GLU A 207 18.33 -29.86 17.35
C GLU A 207 19.58 -29.20 16.76
N ALA A 208 19.44 -28.05 16.09
CA ALA A 208 20.58 -27.31 15.56
C ALA A 208 21.52 -26.83 16.67
N ALA A 209 20.97 -26.31 17.78
CA ALA A 209 21.77 -25.91 18.92
C ALA A 209 22.47 -27.10 19.57
N ALA A 210 21.82 -28.26 19.66
CA ALA A 210 22.43 -29.49 20.16
C ALA A 210 23.58 -29.98 19.26
N ALA A 211 23.41 -29.92 17.94
CA ALA A 211 24.44 -30.28 16.97
C ALA A 211 25.67 -29.35 17.07
N ILE A 212 25.44 -28.03 17.14
CA ILE A 212 26.53 -27.04 17.33
C ILE A 212 27.27 -27.31 18.63
N ARG A 213 26.54 -27.52 19.74
CA ARG A 213 27.16 -27.86 21.04
C ARG A 213 27.98 -29.14 20.94
N GLY A 214 27.47 -30.19 20.30
CA GLY A 214 28.17 -31.45 20.11
C GLY A 214 29.50 -31.29 19.36
N VAL A 215 29.49 -30.53 18.26
CA VAL A 215 30.72 -30.22 17.50
C VAL A 215 31.72 -29.46 18.36
N LEU A 216 31.28 -28.41 19.07
CA LEU A 216 32.17 -27.57 19.88
C LEU A 216 32.73 -28.31 21.10
N SER A 217 31.95 -29.20 21.73
CA SER A 217 32.40 -30.03 22.84
C SER A 217 33.48 -31.04 22.43
N ALA A 218 33.46 -31.52 21.19
CA ALA A 218 34.48 -32.41 20.64
C ALA A 218 35.78 -31.68 20.24
N ASP A 219 35.79 -30.35 20.26
CA ASP A 219 36.81 -29.47 19.68
C ASP A 219 37.17 -29.86 18.22
N PRO A 220 36.53 -29.23 17.21
CA PRO A 220 36.75 -29.54 15.80
C PRO A 220 38.13 -29.10 15.28
N ARG A 221 38.95 -28.42 16.10
CA ARG A 221 40.26 -27.93 15.68
C ARG A 221 41.28 -29.06 15.67
N SER A 222 42.08 -29.12 14.60
CA SER A 222 43.22 -30.03 14.51
C SER A 222 44.19 -29.80 15.67
N VAL A 223 44.92 -30.85 16.06
CA VAL A 223 45.94 -30.76 17.12
C VAL A 223 46.94 -29.65 16.79
N TYR A 224 47.39 -29.58 15.54
CA TYR A 224 48.25 -28.51 15.04
C TYR A 224 47.67 -27.11 15.31
N ARG A 225 46.39 -26.89 15.01
CA ARG A 225 45.77 -25.56 15.22
C ARG A 225 45.65 -25.22 16.70
N ARG A 226 45.44 -26.22 17.58
CA ARG A 226 45.40 -26.02 19.03
C ARG A 226 46.76 -25.64 19.62
N THR A 227 47.85 -26.21 19.09
CA THR A 227 49.20 -26.04 19.66
C THR A 227 50.01 -24.94 19.00
N CYS A 228 49.86 -24.74 17.69
CA CYS A 228 50.77 -23.93 16.89
C CYS A 228 50.16 -22.61 16.40
N CYS A 229 48.83 -22.48 16.36
CA CYS A 229 48.17 -21.26 15.90
C CYS A 229 47.83 -20.34 17.08
N ARG A 230 48.18 -19.05 16.95
CA ARG A 230 47.79 -18.01 17.92
C ARG A 230 46.33 -17.56 17.73
N ASP A 231 45.79 -17.78 16.54
CA ASP A 231 44.41 -17.42 16.21
C ASP A 231 43.42 -18.36 16.90
N ARG A 232 42.50 -17.75 17.65
CA ARG A 232 41.45 -18.43 18.43
C ARG A 232 40.11 -18.43 17.73
N LEU A 233 40.00 -17.72 16.60
CA LEU A 233 38.83 -17.78 15.74
C LEU A 233 38.84 -19.10 14.96
N PHE A 234 37.69 -19.76 14.93
CA PHE A 234 37.47 -20.95 14.14
C PHE A 234 36.11 -20.86 13.45
N PHE A 235 36.04 -21.34 12.22
CA PHE A 235 34.80 -21.42 11.47
C PHE A 235 34.59 -22.84 10.98
N PHE A 236 33.34 -23.27 10.98
CA PHE A 236 32.91 -24.51 10.36
C PHE A 236 31.54 -24.35 9.75
N THR A 237 31.18 -25.27 8.86
CA THR A 237 29.85 -25.36 8.29
C THR A 237 29.08 -26.48 8.98
N LEU A 238 27.82 -26.22 9.26
CA LEU A 238 26.87 -27.23 9.73
C LEU A 238 25.59 -27.04 8.95
N ASP A 239 25.24 -28.06 8.16
CA ASP A 239 24.08 -28.04 7.27
C ASP A 239 24.14 -26.83 6.31
N THR A 240 23.23 -25.87 6.40
CA THR A 240 23.19 -24.66 5.55
C THR A 240 23.73 -23.41 6.25
N ALA A 241 24.45 -23.55 7.37
CA ALA A 241 25.00 -22.42 8.13
C ALA A 241 26.53 -22.45 8.25
N HIS A 242 27.16 -21.27 8.13
CA HIS A 242 28.50 -20.94 8.61
C HIS A 242 28.45 -20.52 10.07
N ILE A 243 29.22 -21.21 10.91
CA ILE A 243 29.35 -20.94 12.34
C ILE A 243 30.75 -20.40 12.59
N THR A 244 30.83 -19.19 13.12
CA THR A 244 32.06 -18.57 13.62
C THR A 244 32.07 -18.67 15.12
N CYS A 245 33.16 -19.22 15.67
CA CYS A 245 33.32 -19.45 17.09
C CYS A 245 34.72 -19.04 17.56
N TRP A 246 34.81 -18.72 18.84
CA TRP A 246 36.03 -18.34 19.52
C TRP A 246 36.37 -19.35 20.60
N PHE A 247 37.61 -19.82 20.62
CA PHE A 247 38.10 -20.77 21.61
C PHE A 247 38.99 -20.07 22.65
N GLY A 248 38.49 -19.97 23.87
CA GLY A 248 39.22 -19.45 25.03
C GLY A 248 39.93 -20.54 25.83
N GLN A 249 40.47 -20.17 27.00
CA GLN A 249 41.00 -21.16 27.95
C GLN A 249 39.84 -21.85 28.67
N GLY A 250 39.49 -23.04 28.20
CA GLY A 250 38.44 -23.86 28.81
C GLY A 250 37.00 -23.50 28.42
N PHE A 251 36.81 -22.57 27.46
CA PHE A 251 35.48 -22.21 26.95
C PHE A 251 35.45 -22.05 25.44
N THR A 252 34.26 -22.19 24.88
CA THR A 252 33.96 -21.94 23.47
C THR A 252 32.73 -21.05 23.38
N GLU A 253 32.82 -20.02 22.53
CA GLU A 253 31.74 -19.06 22.32
C GLU A 253 31.38 -18.99 20.83
N VAL A 254 30.09 -19.07 20.51
CA VAL A 254 29.62 -18.87 19.14
C VAL A 254 29.41 -17.37 18.93
N LEU A 255 30.25 -16.77 18.10
CA LEU A 255 30.19 -15.35 17.79
C LEU A 255 29.11 -15.05 16.73
N GLN A 256 28.98 -15.94 15.75
CA GLN A 256 28.06 -15.69 14.64
C GLN A 256 27.60 -16.98 13.96
N VAL A 257 26.31 -17.00 13.58
CA VAL A 257 25.73 -18.02 12.71
C VAL A 257 25.15 -17.31 11.50
N ARG A 258 25.69 -17.59 10.30
CA ARG A 258 25.23 -17.04 9.02
C ARG A 258 24.79 -18.16 8.10
N PRO A 259 23.82 -17.96 7.21
CA PRO A 259 23.58 -18.91 6.13
C PRO A 259 24.76 -19.01 5.18
N VAL A 260 24.98 -20.20 4.61
CA VAL A 260 25.88 -20.40 3.47
C VAL A 260 25.18 -19.84 2.24
N GLU A 261 25.73 -18.77 1.66
CA GLU A 261 25.24 -18.24 0.39
C GLU A 261 25.49 -19.27 -0.70
N GLN A 262 24.44 -19.96 -1.15
CA GLN A 262 24.52 -20.77 -2.36
C GLN A 262 24.70 -19.81 -3.55
N HIS A 263 25.96 -19.58 -3.93
CA HIS A 263 26.26 -19.06 -5.26
C HIS A 263 25.75 -20.11 -6.24
N GLY A 264 24.70 -19.76 -6.98
CA GLY A 264 24.04 -20.63 -7.95
C GLY A 264 25.07 -21.19 -8.94
N ALA A 265 25.04 -22.51 -9.09
CA ALA A 265 25.52 -23.22 -10.26
C ALA A 265 24.34 -23.46 -11.19
#